data_AF-A0A7G8PHI4-F1
#
_entry.id   AF-A0A7G8PHI4-F1
#
_cell.length_a   1.000
_cell.length_b   1.000
_cell.length_c   1.000
_cell.angle_alpha   90.00
_cell.angle_beta   90.00
_cell.angle_gamma   90.00
#
_symmetry.space_group_name_H-M   'P 1'
#
loop_
_entity.id
_entity.type
_entity.pdbx_description
1 polymer ?
#
loop_
_entity_poly.entity_id
_entity_poly.type
_entity_poly.pdbx_seq_one_letter_code
_entity_poly.pdbx_strand_id
1 'polypeptide(L)'
;MGKTFAEAQAKISGDWNATAIVASAVGAVLERDKCIVTSWHKSSRLDASGYPQKPAAFMLNLNCNQAIAGVNGPGNSITTPEGRAAKSTLDKAAALNDNPEWCDKSDKNHEYCAHFCTLHGDLCTFSVS
;
A
#
# COMPACT_ATOMS: atom_id res chain seq x y z
N MET A 1 -0.78 -1.83 6.93
CA MET A 1 -0.84 -0.42 6.48
C MET A 1 0.21 -0.21 5.41
N GLY A 2 0.08 0.84 4.59
CA GLY A 2 1.08 1.22 3.58
C GLY A 2 1.06 0.40 2.28
N LYS A 3 0.16 -0.58 2.16
CA LYS A 3 -0.16 -1.29 0.92
C LYS A 3 -1.34 -0.64 0.22
N THR A 4 -1.44 -0.82 -1.09
CA THR A 4 -2.66 -0.49 -1.85
C THR A 4 -3.83 -1.37 -1.42
N PHE A 5 -5.06 -0.93 -1.72
CA PHE A 5 -6.25 -1.74 -1.46
C PHE A 5 -6.21 -3.06 -2.23
N ALA A 6 -5.76 -3.06 -3.49
CA ALA A 6 -5.63 -4.28 -4.28
C ALA A 6 -4.66 -5.30 -3.66
N GLU A 7 -3.47 -4.88 -3.26
CA GLU A 7 -2.51 -5.75 -2.58
C GLU A 7 -3.04 -6.27 -1.24
N ALA A 8 -3.70 -5.40 -0.46
CA ALA A 8 -4.29 -5.78 0.81
C ALA A 8 -5.41 -6.80 0.61
N GLN A 9 -6.28 -6.58 -0.39
CA GLN A 9 -7.35 -7.51 -0.74
C GLN A 9 -6.80 -8.86 -1.19
N ALA A 10 -5.81 -8.88 -2.08
CA ALA A 10 -5.16 -10.11 -2.53
C ALA A 10 -4.58 -10.90 -1.35
N LYS A 11 -3.90 -10.22 -0.41
CA LYS A 11 -3.36 -10.86 0.79
C LYS A 11 -4.45 -11.39 1.73
N ILE A 12 -5.48 -10.60 2.00
CA ILE A 12 -6.56 -10.96 2.92
C ILE A 12 -7.36 -12.15 2.38
N SER A 13 -7.64 -12.16 1.08
CA SER A 13 -8.40 -13.25 0.46
C SER A 13 -7.55 -14.49 0.21
N GLY A 14 -6.30 -14.34 -0.23
CA GLY A 14 -5.39 -15.45 -0.52
C GLY A 14 -4.84 -16.12 0.75
N ASP A 15 -4.19 -15.36 1.62
CA ASP A 15 -3.47 -15.94 2.76
C ASP A 15 -4.40 -16.25 3.93
N TRP A 16 -5.45 -15.43 4.12
CA TRP A 16 -6.28 -15.48 5.34
C TRP A 16 -7.68 -16.04 5.10
N ASN A 17 -8.03 -16.37 3.85
CA ASN A 17 -9.36 -16.82 3.45
C ASN A 17 -10.47 -15.91 4.03
N ALA A 18 -10.22 -14.60 3.95
CA ALA A 18 -11.02 -13.55 4.55
C ALA A 18 -11.45 -12.50 3.51
N THR A 19 -12.37 -11.63 3.89
CA THR A 19 -12.88 -10.57 3.01
C THR A 19 -12.35 -9.22 3.44
N ALA A 20 -11.76 -8.47 2.50
CA ALA A 20 -11.44 -7.07 2.68
C ALA A 20 -12.67 -6.20 2.39
N ILE A 21 -13.06 -5.33 3.32
CA ILE A 21 -14.19 -4.40 3.18
C ILE A 21 -13.68 -2.98 3.40
N VAL A 22 -14.09 -2.05 2.54
CA VAL A 22 -13.79 -0.63 2.73
C VAL A 22 -14.66 -0.09 3.86
N ALA A 23 -14.00 0.34 4.94
CA ALA A 23 -14.65 0.94 6.10
C ALA A 23 -14.85 2.45 5.91
N SER A 24 -13.82 3.12 5.41
CA SER A 24 -13.86 4.52 5.01
C SER A 24 -12.80 4.81 3.95
N ALA A 25 -13.00 5.87 3.17
CA ALA A 25 -12.03 6.38 2.23
C ALA A 25 -11.99 7.91 2.30
N VAL A 26 -10.78 8.47 2.28
CA VAL A 26 -10.55 9.92 2.26
C VAL A 26 -9.79 10.29 1.00
N GLY A 27 -10.25 11.33 0.30
CA GLY A 27 -9.74 11.69 -1.03
C GLY A 27 -10.47 10.93 -2.14
N ALA A 28 -10.33 11.42 -3.38
CA ALA A 28 -11.00 10.84 -4.55
C ALA A 28 -10.15 10.94 -5.83
N VAL A 29 -8.83 11.19 -5.68
CA VAL A 29 -7.94 11.43 -6.83
C VAL A 29 -7.46 10.11 -7.42
N LEU A 30 -7.30 9.07 -6.59
CA LEU A 30 -6.87 7.75 -7.03
C LEU A 30 -8.07 6.81 -7.22
N GLU A 31 -7.95 5.92 -8.19
CA GLU A 31 -8.79 4.72 -8.28
C GLU A 31 -8.72 3.92 -6.98
N ARG A 32 -9.85 3.34 -6.56
CA ARG A 32 -9.99 2.66 -5.26
C ARG A 32 -8.88 1.64 -5.00
N ASP A 33 -8.53 0.88 -6.02
CA ASP A 33 -7.54 -0.19 -5.94
C ASP A 33 -6.14 0.33 -5.65
N LYS A 34 -5.87 1.60 -5.97
CA LYS A 34 -4.60 2.30 -5.74
C LYS A 34 -4.58 3.07 -4.43
N CYS A 35 -5.70 3.16 -3.71
CA CYS A 35 -5.73 3.85 -2.43
C CYS A 35 -4.91 3.10 -1.37
N ILE A 36 -4.18 3.85 -0.54
CA ILE A 36 -3.31 3.28 0.49
C ILE A 36 -4.12 2.95 1.74
N VAL A 37 -3.95 1.75 2.28
CA VAL A 37 -4.53 1.33 3.56
C VAL A 37 -3.79 2.03 4.71
N THR A 38 -4.47 2.93 5.42
CA THR A 38 -3.90 3.69 6.55
C THR A 38 -4.16 3.02 7.89
N SER A 39 -5.31 2.37 8.05
CA SER A 39 -5.65 1.58 9.23
C SER A 39 -6.58 0.42 8.86
N TRP A 40 -6.62 -0.61 9.70
CA TRP A 40 -7.50 -1.76 9.55
C TRP A 40 -7.88 -2.34 10.91
N HIS A 41 -9.03 -3.00 10.97
CA HIS A 41 -9.44 -3.81 12.11
C HIS A 41 -10.26 -5.02 11.64
N LYS A 42 -10.30 -6.07 12.46
CA LYS A 42 -11.16 -7.22 12.20
C LYS A 42 -12.60 -6.86 12.56
N SER A 43 -13.54 -7.21 11.68
CA SER A 43 -14.98 -7.03 11.92
C SER A 43 -15.44 -7.91 13.08
N SER A 44 -16.28 -7.35 13.95
CA SER A 44 -16.98 -8.05 15.03
C SER A 44 -18.43 -8.41 14.66
N ARG A 45 -18.80 -8.33 13.37
CA ARG A 45 -20.16 -8.64 12.91
C ARG A 45 -20.54 -10.08 13.22
N LEU A 46 -21.72 -10.24 13.80
CA LEU A 46 -22.37 -11.52 14.00
C LEU A 46 -23.35 -11.78 12.86
N ASP A 47 -23.57 -13.04 12.51
CA ASP A 47 -24.63 -13.47 11.62
C ASP A 47 -25.99 -13.52 12.35
N ALA A 48 -27.05 -13.87 11.61
CA ALA A 48 -28.41 -13.98 12.16
C ALA A 48 -28.55 -15.05 13.26
N SER A 49 -27.60 -15.98 13.38
CA SER A 49 -27.55 -16.98 14.45
C SER A 49 -26.75 -16.54 15.68
N GLY A 50 -26.20 -15.32 15.67
CA GLY A 50 -25.43 -14.77 16.78
C GLY A 50 -23.97 -15.23 16.83
N TYR A 51 -23.48 -15.90 15.79
CA TYR A 51 -22.08 -16.34 15.68
C TYR A 51 -21.27 -15.38 14.81
N PRO A 52 -19.93 -15.31 14.98
CA PRO A 52 -19.09 -14.48 14.12
C PRO A 52 -19.28 -14.81 12.63
N GLN A 53 -19.54 -13.78 11.83
CA GLN A 53 -19.74 -13.93 10.39
C GLN A 53 -18.52 -14.60 9.74
N LYS A 54 -18.78 -15.60 8.89
CA LYS A 54 -17.77 -16.29 8.09
C LYS A 54 -18.00 -16.06 6.58
N PRO A 55 -16.94 -15.90 5.78
CA PRO A 55 -15.54 -15.75 6.19
C PRO A 55 -15.31 -14.47 7.02
N ALA A 56 -14.24 -14.45 7.80
CA ALA A 56 -13.92 -13.27 8.60
C ALA A 56 -13.74 -12.05 7.69
N ALA A 57 -14.21 -10.89 8.13
CA ALA A 57 -14.05 -9.64 7.39
C ALA A 57 -13.04 -8.72 8.08
N PHE A 58 -12.22 -8.05 7.29
CA PHE A 58 -11.30 -7.00 7.72
C PHE A 58 -11.72 -5.67 7.11
N MET A 59 -11.95 -4.71 7.99
CA MET A 59 -12.42 -3.37 7.67
C MET A 59 -11.21 -2.47 7.47
N LEU A 60 -11.05 -1.91 6.26
CA LEU A 60 -9.88 -1.13 5.84
C LEU A 60 -10.26 0.35 5.68
N ASN A 61 -9.46 1.24 6.28
CA ASN A 61 -9.55 2.68 6.04
C ASN A 61 -8.52 3.08 4.98
N LEU A 62 -8.98 3.82 3.97
CA LEU A 62 -8.22 4.14 2.78
C LEU A 62 -7.90 5.62 2.68
N ASN A 63 -6.74 5.92 2.12
CA ASN A 63 -6.35 7.24 1.65
C ASN A 63 -6.19 7.19 0.13
N CYS A 64 -7.07 7.89 -0.57
CA CYS A 64 -7.19 7.98 -2.02
C CYS A 64 -6.70 9.33 -2.56
N ASN A 65 -5.94 10.08 -1.77
CA ASN A 65 -5.21 11.25 -2.25
C ASN A 65 -3.92 10.81 -2.97
N GLN A 66 -3.30 11.74 -3.70
CA GLN A 66 -1.94 11.49 -4.20
C GLN A 66 -0.96 11.25 -3.04
N ALA A 67 0.11 10.51 -3.34
CA ALA A 67 1.14 10.17 -2.35
C ALA A 67 1.65 11.42 -1.62
N ILE A 68 1.84 12.52 -2.35
CA ILE A 68 2.16 13.86 -1.82
C ILE A 68 1.36 14.91 -2.60
N ALA A 69 0.95 15.99 -1.92
CA ALA A 69 0.34 17.13 -2.60
C ALA A 69 1.31 17.76 -3.61
N GLY A 70 0.83 18.04 -4.82
CA GLY A 70 1.66 18.62 -5.86
C GLY A 70 0.87 19.31 -6.95
N VAL A 71 1.55 19.67 -8.05
CA VAL A 71 0.94 20.36 -9.19
C VAL A 71 -0.19 19.54 -9.83
N ASN A 72 -0.12 18.22 -9.73
CA ASN A 72 -1.07 17.30 -10.34
C ASN A 72 -2.29 17.00 -9.46
N GLY A 73 -2.43 17.63 -8.30
CA GLY A 73 -3.62 17.49 -7.46
C GLY A 73 -3.36 17.46 -5.94
N PRO A 74 -4.44 17.34 -5.16
CA PRO A 74 -4.33 17.20 -3.71
C PRO A 74 -3.73 15.84 -3.34
N GLY A 75 -2.88 15.86 -2.33
CA GLY A 75 -2.11 14.72 -1.85
C GLY A 75 -1.79 14.88 -0.37
N ASN A 76 -1.05 13.92 0.19
CA ASN A 76 -0.62 14.06 1.59
C ASN A 76 0.33 15.25 1.74
N SER A 77 0.15 16.04 2.79
CA SER A 77 1.13 17.08 3.11
C SER A 77 2.43 16.42 3.58
N ILE A 78 3.57 16.88 3.07
CA ILE A 78 4.91 16.45 3.53
C ILE A 78 5.13 16.69 5.04
N THR A 79 4.28 17.50 5.67
CA THR A 79 4.33 17.79 7.10
C THR A 79 3.59 16.76 7.96
N THR A 80 2.76 15.88 7.38
CA THR A 80 2.13 14.79 8.12
C THR A 80 3.02 13.54 8.11
N PRO A 81 2.84 12.61 9.07
CA PRO A 81 3.54 11.32 9.06
C PRO A 81 3.39 10.56 7.73
N GLU A 82 2.18 10.57 7.15
CA GLU A 82 1.86 9.87 5.91
C GLU A 82 2.58 10.50 4.72
N GLY A 83 2.58 11.84 4.61
CA GLY A 83 3.29 12.51 3.53
C GLY A 83 4.81 12.40 3.64
N ARG A 84 5.37 12.35 4.86
CA ARG A 84 6.80 12.02 5.06
C ARG A 84 7.13 10.60 4.62
N ALA A 85 6.29 9.63 4.97
CA ALA A 85 6.48 8.25 4.55
C ALA A 85 6.43 8.12 3.02
N ALA A 86 5.44 8.76 2.38
CA ALA A 86 5.33 8.81 0.93
C ALA A 86 6.55 9.48 0.27
N LYS A 87 7.04 10.61 0.80
CA LYS A 87 8.28 11.27 0.36
C LYS A 87 9.47 10.34 0.45
N SER A 88 9.64 9.65 1.58
CA SER A 88 10.72 8.69 1.76
C SER A 88 10.67 7.54 0.73
N THR A 89 9.49 6.99 0.45
CA THR A 89 9.34 5.95 -0.57
C THR A 89 9.66 6.46 -1.97
N LEU A 90 9.15 7.64 -2.34
CA LEU A 90 9.43 8.24 -3.66
C LEU A 90 10.92 8.57 -3.82
N ASP A 91 11.56 9.11 -2.79
CA ASP A 91 13.00 9.44 -2.82
C ASP A 91 13.86 8.18 -2.91
N LYS A 92 13.47 7.09 -2.23
CA LYS A 92 14.13 5.78 -2.36
C LYS A 92 13.99 5.23 -3.76
N ALA A 93 12.79 5.24 -4.33
CA ALA A 93 12.57 4.79 -5.70
C ALA A 93 13.42 5.59 -6.69
N ALA A 94 13.44 6.92 -6.56
CA ALA A 94 14.26 7.79 -7.38
C ALA A 94 15.76 7.46 -7.26
N ALA A 95 16.27 7.27 -6.03
CA ALA A 95 17.67 6.92 -5.80
C ALA A 95 18.03 5.54 -6.38
N LEU A 96 17.13 4.56 -6.30
CA LEU A 96 17.33 3.24 -6.91
C LEU A 96 17.30 3.31 -8.44
N ASN A 97 16.40 4.10 -9.01
CA ASN A 97 16.30 4.29 -10.46
C ASN A 97 17.50 5.06 -11.04
N ASP A 98 18.08 5.98 -10.28
CA ASP A 98 19.29 6.73 -10.67
C ASP A 98 20.55 5.87 -10.61
N ASN A 99 20.58 4.87 -9.73
CA ASN A 99 21.71 3.97 -9.54
C ASN A 99 21.29 2.49 -9.42
N PRO A 100 20.74 1.89 -10.49
CA PRO A 100 20.20 0.53 -10.45
C PRO A 100 21.30 -0.52 -10.19
N GLU A 101 22.54 -0.26 -10.61
CA GLU A 101 23.68 -1.14 -10.37
C GLU A 101 23.98 -1.34 -8.86
N TRP A 102 23.49 -0.45 -7.99
CA TRP A 102 23.60 -0.65 -6.55
C TRP A 102 22.91 -1.94 -6.08
N CYS A 103 21.83 -2.34 -6.75
CA CYS A 103 21.10 -3.57 -6.45
C CYS A 103 21.97 -4.82 -6.67
N ASP A 104 22.93 -4.78 -7.60
CA ASP A 104 23.76 -5.94 -7.96
C ASP A 104 25.07 -6.04 -7.14
N LYS A 105 25.34 -5.06 -6.25
CA LYS A 105 26.59 -5.03 -5.47
C LYS A 105 26.68 -6.11 -4.38
N SER A 106 25.54 -6.67 -3.95
CA SER A 106 25.49 -7.79 -3.02
C SER A 106 24.10 -8.41 -2.99
N ASP A 107 24.01 -9.68 -2.58
CA ASP A 107 22.73 -10.38 -2.40
C ASP A 107 21.76 -9.62 -1.49
N LYS A 108 22.27 -8.90 -0.47
CA LYS A 108 21.44 -8.09 0.44
C LYS A 108 20.82 -6.89 -0.27
N ASN A 109 21.56 -6.23 -1.16
CA ASN A 109 21.04 -5.12 -1.93
C ASN A 109 20.03 -5.62 -2.96
N HIS A 110 20.31 -6.77 -3.56
CA HIS A 110 19.43 -7.41 -4.51
C HIS A 110 18.08 -7.75 -3.85
N GLU A 111 18.11 -8.43 -2.70
CA GLU A 111 16.91 -8.74 -1.91
C GLU A 111 16.13 -7.48 -1.51
N TYR A 112 16.84 -6.43 -1.09
CA TYR A 112 16.22 -5.15 -0.76
C TYR A 112 15.51 -4.53 -1.97
N CYS A 113 16.18 -4.44 -3.11
CA CYS A 113 15.62 -3.88 -4.33
C CYS A 113 14.43 -4.71 -4.83
N ALA A 114 14.57 -6.04 -4.85
CA ALA A 114 13.50 -6.96 -5.24
C ALA A 114 12.27 -6.78 -4.34
N HIS A 115 12.45 -6.73 -3.02
CA HIS A 115 11.35 -6.50 -2.09
C HIS A 115 10.71 -5.12 -2.27
N PHE A 116 11.51 -4.06 -2.41
CA PHE A 116 11.02 -2.71 -2.61
C PHE A 116 10.22 -2.59 -3.92
N CYS A 117 10.76 -3.07 -5.04
CA CYS A 117 10.10 -3.01 -6.34
C CYS A 117 8.94 -4.00 -6.47
N THR A 118 8.90 -5.07 -5.68
CA THR A 118 7.69 -5.91 -5.56
C THR A 118 6.54 -5.15 -4.90
N LEU A 119 6.84 -4.30 -3.92
CA LEU A 119 5.84 -3.49 -3.22
C LEU A 119 5.47 -2.20 -3.95
N HIS A 120 6.36 -1.68 -4.78
CA HIS A 120 6.27 -0.36 -5.40
C HIS A 120 6.64 -0.40 -6.88
N GLY A 121 6.19 -1.44 -7.60
CA GLY A 121 6.62 -1.71 -8.98
C GLY A 121 6.29 -0.59 -9.96
N ASP A 122 5.28 0.23 -9.68
CA ASP A 122 4.95 1.43 -10.44
C ASP A 122 5.97 2.57 -10.29
N LEU A 123 6.83 2.50 -9.27
CA LEU A 123 7.89 3.47 -9.00
C LEU A 123 9.27 3.03 -9.48
N CYS A 124 9.49 1.75 -9.77
CA CYS A 124 10.78 1.24 -10.24
C CYS A 124 10.85 1.20 -11.77
N THR A 125 11.92 1.72 -12.37
CA THR A 125 12.14 1.72 -13.83
C THR A 125 13.05 0.60 -14.31
N PHE A 126 13.60 -0.19 -13.38
CA PHE A 126 14.48 -1.32 -13.67
C PHE A 126 13.85 -2.62 -13.16
N SER A 127 14.20 -3.74 -13.81
CA SER A 127 13.78 -5.08 -13.40
C SER A 127 14.83 -5.68 -12.48
N VAL A 128 14.44 -6.06 -11.27
CA VAL A 128 15.26 -6.87 -10.37
C VAL A 128 14.93 -8.33 -10.72
N SER A 129 15.85 -9.00 -11.42
CA SER A 129 15.67 -10.38 -11.93
C SER A 129 16.11 -11.43 -10.92
#